data_AF-A0A2S4XGV4-F1
#
_entry.id   AF-A0A2S4XGV4-F1
#
_cell.length_a   1.000
_cell.length_b   1.000
_cell.length_c   1.000
_cell.angle_alpha   90.00
_cell.angle_beta   90.00
_cell.angle_gamma   90.00
#
_symmetry.space_group_name_H-M   'P 1'
#
loop_
_entity.id
_entity.type
_entity.pdbx_description
1 polymer ?
#
loop_
_entity_poly.entity_id
_entity_poly.type
_entity_poly.pdbx_seq_one_letter_code
_entity_poly.pdbx_strand_id
1 'polypeptide(L)'
;YGDGVVTGYGTVDGRPVAVFSQDFTVFGGALGGVFGEKIVKVMDFALKNGCPVIGINDSGGARIQEGVVSLGAYGEIFRRNTHASGVIPQISLIVGPCAGGAVYSPAITDFTVMVDQTSHMFITGPDVIKTVTGEDVGFEELGGARTHNATSGVAHHMAGDEKDAIEYIKALLSYLPSNNLSEPPVFPEEADLETSETDRELDTLIPDSANQPYDMLSVIE
;
A
#
# COMPACT_ATOMS: atom_id res chain seq x y z
N TYR A 1 -15.56 -6.66 -21.28
CA TYR A 1 -16.04 -5.45 -20.57
C TYR A 1 -15.05 -5.08 -19.46
N GLY A 2 -15.04 -3.85 -18.96
CA GLY A 2 -14.19 -3.45 -17.82
C GLY A 2 -12.74 -3.04 -18.14
N ASP A 3 -12.15 -3.61 -19.21
CA ASP A 3 -10.76 -3.39 -19.65
C ASP A 3 -9.68 -3.77 -18.63
N GLY A 4 -9.92 -4.79 -17.82
CA GLY A 4 -8.93 -5.37 -16.89
C GLY A 4 -8.78 -4.67 -15.54
N VAL A 5 -9.66 -3.73 -15.22
CA VAL A 5 -9.71 -3.10 -13.89
C VAL A 5 -11.15 -2.90 -13.44
N VAL A 6 -11.46 -3.22 -12.20
CA VAL A 6 -12.72 -2.89 -11.52
C VAL A 6 -12.49 -1.60 -10.73
N THR A 7 -13.39 -0.61 -10.87
CA THR A 7 -13.26 0.68 -10.17
C THR A 7 -14.60 1.11 -9.60
N GLY A 8 -14.57 1.83 -8.49
CA GLY A 8 -15.79 2.31 -7.85
C GLY A 8 -15.54 3.08 -6.56
N TYR A 9 -16.61 3.28 -5.81
CA TYR A 9 -16.60 3.88 -4.48
C TYR A 9 -17.58 3.12 -3.59
N GLY A 10 -17.40 3.26 -2.28
CA GLY A 10 -18.25 2.64 -1.28
C GLY A 10 -17.91 3.15 0.11
N THR A 11 -18.11 2.30 1.11
CA THR A 11 -17.76 2.61 2.49
C THR A 11 -16.98 1.49 3.14
N VAL A 12 -15.99 1.86 3.97
CA VAL A 12 -15.31 0.98 4.92
C VAL A 12 -15.65 1.50 6.31
N ASP A 13 -16.24 0.66 7.16
CA ASP A 13 -16.73 1.02 8.50
C ASP A 13 -17.59 2.29 8.52
N GLY A 14 -18.46 2.40 7.51
CA GLY A 14 -19.36 3.55 7.32
C GLY A 14 -18.70 4.81 6.74
N ARG A 15 -17.39 4.82 6.53
CA ARG A 15 -16.63 5.98 6.01
C ARG A 15 -16.38 5.87 4.50
N PRO A 16 -16.50 6.97 3.74
CA PRO A 16 -16.40 6.93 2.29
C PRO A 16 -14.98 6.55 1.84
N VAL A 17 -14.88 5.68 0.84
CA VAL A 17 -13.62 5.31 0.18
C VAL A 17 -13.80 5.15 -1.32
N ALA A 18 -12.73 5.39 -2.07
CA ALA A 18 -12.65 5.10 -3.50
C ALA A 18 -11.68 3.93 -3.73
N VAL A 19 -11.94 3.09 -4.74
CA VAL A 19 -11.16 1.86 -4.95
C VAL A 19 -10.97 1.54 -6.43
N PHE A 20 -9.79 0.99 -6.76
CA PHE A 20 -9.58 0.23 -7.98
C PHE A 20 -8.96 -1.14 -7.66
N SER A 21 -9.31 -2.15 -8.45
CA SER A 21 -8.78 -3.51 -8.36
C SER A 21 -8.40 -3.99 -9.74
N GLN A 22 -7.12 -4.28 -9.91
CA GLN A 22 -6.57 -4.81 -11.17
C GLN A 22 -6.98 -6.29 -11.30
N ASP A 23 -7.40 -6.70 -12.50
CA ASP A 23 -7.85 -8.07 -12.77
C ASP A 23 -6.79 -8.80 -13.59
N PHE A 24 -5.98 -9.62 -12.92
CA PHE A 24 -4.91 -10.37 -13.57
C PHE A 24 -5.41 -11.34 -14.65
N THR A 25 -6.65 -11.82 -14.54
CA THR A 25 -7.23 -12.77 -15.50
C THR A 25 -7.47 -12.13 -16.87
N VAL A 26 -7.50 -10.80 -16.95
CA VAL A 26 -7.69 -10.03 -18.18
C VAL A 26 -6.35 -9.45 -18.63
N PHE A 27 -5.79 -10.04 -19.68
CA PHE A 27 -4.48 -9.65 -20.26
C PHE A 27 -3.32 -9.69 -19.25
N GLY A 28 -3.34 -10.56 -18.23
CA GLY A 28 -2.30 -10.60 -17.20
C GLY A 28 -2.29 -9.34 -16.32
N GLY A 29 -3.44 -8.67 -16.21
CA GLY A 29 -3.58 -7.39 -15.51
C GLY A 29 -2.84 -6.23 -16.19
N ALA A 30 -2.40 -6.40 -17.44
CA ALA A 30 -1.55 -5.42 -18.10
C ALA A 30 -2.28 -4.10 -18.33
N LEU A 31 -1.71 -3.01 -17.82
CA LEU A 31 -2.28 -1.67 -17.86
C LEU A 31 -2.27 -1.13 -19.30
N GLY A 32 -3.47 -0.85 -19.82
CA GLY A 32 -3.72 -0.14 -21.08
C GLY A 32 -4.27 1.27 -20.87
N GLY A 33 -4.64 1.94 -21.96
CA GLY A 33 -5.17 3.30 -21.95
C GLY A 33 -6.48 3.44 -21.18
N VAL A 34 -7.52 2.68 -21.56
CA VAL A 34 -8.85 2.77 -20.92
C VAL A 34 -8.80 2.25 -19.48
N PHE A 35 -8.03 1.19 -19.21
CA PHE A 35 -7.67 0.76 -17.86
C PHE A 35 -7.16 1.95 -17.03
N GLY A 36 -6.15 2.68 -17.52
CA GLY A 36 -5.57 3.82 -16.83
C GLY A 36 -6.55 4.97 -16.62
N GLU A 37 -7.35 5.30 -17.64
CA GLU A 37 -8.41 6.32 -17.54
C GLU A 37 -9.43 6.01 -16.44
N LYS A 38 -9.75 4.73 -16.23
CA LYS A 38 -10.65 4.32 -15.13
C LYS A 38 -10.02 4.52 -13.76
N ILE A 39 -8.71 4.28 -13.62
CA ILE A 39 -7.98 4.56 -12.38
C ILE A 39 -7.93 6.06 -12.13
N VAL A 40 -7.55 6.85 -13.15
CA VAL A 40 -7.52 8.32 -13.06
C VAL A 40 -8.89 8.86 -12.65
N LYS A 41 -9.98 8.33 -13.22
CA LYS A 41 -11.35 8.73 -12.87
C LYS A 41 -11.68 8.48 -11.40
N VAL A 42 -11.24 7.36 -10.81
CA VAL A 42 -11.52 7.08 -9.39
C VAL A 42 -10.63 7.91 -8.47
N MET A 43 -9.39 8.21 -8.85
CA MET A 43 -8.51 9.12 -8.11
C MET A 43 -9.04 10.56 -8.12
N ASP A 44 -9.48 11.05 -9.29
CA ASP A 44 -10.10 12.37 -9.42
C ASP A 44 -11.40 12.44 -8.60
N PHE A 45 -12.17 11.36 -8.53
CA PHE A 45 -13.34 11.26 -7.63
C PHE A 45 -12.94 11.34 -6.15
N ALA A 46 -11.92 10.59 -5.74
CA ALA A 46 -11.43 10.57 -4.36
C ALA A 46 -10.96 11.97 -3.92
N LEU A 47 -10.16 12.61 -4.77
CA LEU A 47 -9.62 13.95 -4.51
C LEU A 47 -10.71 15.01 -4.47
N LYS A 48 -11.70 14.92 -5.38
CA LYS A 48 -12.85 15.84 -5.42
C LYS A 48 -13.73 15.76 -4.17
N ASN A 49 -13.90 14.57 -3.61
CA ASN A 49 -14.78 14.34 -2.46
C ASN A 49 -14.02 14.27 -1.12
N GLY A 50 -12.68 14.37 -1.13
CA GLY A 50 -11.86 14.29 0.07
C GLY A 50 -12.00 12.96 0.79
N CYS A 51 -11.88 11.84 0.07
CA CYS A 51 -11.89 10.51 0.67
C CYS A 51 -10.64 9.70 0.29
N PRO A 52 -10.26 8.68 1.10
CA PRO A 52 -9.13 7.81 0.80
C PRO A 52 -9.29 7.07 -0.53
N VAL A 53 -8.15 6.76 -1.17
CA VAL A 53 -8.09 5.86 -2.32
C VAL A 53 -7.31 4.60 -1.96
N ILE A 54 -7.90 3.45 -2.28
CA ILE A 54 -7.30 2.12 -2.11
C ILE A 54 -7.04 1.53 -3.49
N GLY A 55 -5.77 1.26 -3.79
CA GLY A 55 -5.37 0.55 -5.00
C GLY A 55 -5.06 -0.90 -4.71
N ILE A 56 -5.76 -1.83 -5.34
CA ILE A 56 -5.46 -3.27 -5.26
C ILE A 56 -4.73 -3.67 -6.54
N ASN A 57 -3.44 -3.96 -6.40
CA ASN A 57 -2.49 -4.16 -7.48
C ASN A 57 -2.20 -5.64 -7.71
N ASP A 58 -2.46 -6.08 -8.94
CA ASP A 58 -2.23 -7.43 -9.45
C ASP A 58 -2.07 -7.34 -10.98
N SER A 59 -0.87 -6.92 -11.40
CA SER A 59 -0.56 -6.58 -12.79
C SER A 59 0.86 -6.96 -13.19
N GLY A 60 0.98 -7.71 -14.29
CA GLY A 60 2.25 -8.00 -14.94
C GLY A 60 2.96 -6.78 -15.55
N GLY A 61 2.39 -5.57 -15.47
CA GLY A 61 3.01 -4.32 -15.90
C GLY A 61 2.26 -3.64 -17.06
N ALA A 62 3.00 -3.10 -18.02
CA ALA A 62 2.42 -2.34 -19.15
C ALA A 62 1.83 -3.27 -20.22
N ARG A 63 0.68 -2.91 -20.79
CA ARG A 63 0.14 -3.57 -21.98
C ARG A 63 0.95 -3.15 -23.20
N ILE A 64 1.91 -4.00 -23.57
CA ILE A 64 2.91 -3.71 -24.62
C ILE A 64 2.24 -3.41 -25.97
N GLN A 65 1.12 -4.07 -26.27
CA GLN A 65 0.39 -3.95 -27.54
C GLN A 65 -0.17 -2.54 -27.76
N GLU A 66 -0.41 -1.78 -26.69
CA GLU A 66 -0.87 -0.38 -26.76
C GLU A 66 0.28 0.64 -26.77
N GLY A 67 1.53 0.17 -26.63
CA GLY A 67 2.74 0.98 -26.77
C GLY A 67 2.80 2.17 -25.81
N VAL A 68 3.07 3.36 -26.36
CA VAL A 68 3.24 4.59 -25.57
C VAL A 68 1.98 5.05 -24.84
N VAL A 69 0.79 4.56 -25.24
CA VAL A 69 -0.48 4.87 -24.57
C VAL A 69 -0.45 4.38 -23.12
N SER A 70 0.05 3.15 -22.90
CA SER A 70 0.21 2.58 -21.55
C SER A 70 1.15 3.42 -20.69
N LEU A 71 2.22 3.98 -21.28
CA LEU A 71 3.16 4.85 -20.56
C LEU A 71 2.53 6.20 -20.21
N GLY A 72 1.74 6.78 -21.11
CA GLY A 72 0.98 8.00 -20.84
C GLY A 72 -0.03 7.79 -19.69
N ALA A 73 -0.71 6.65 -19.68
CA ALA A 73 -1.63 6.28 -18.62
C ALA A 73 -0.94 6.16 -17.25
N TYR A 74 0.26 5.56 -17.19
CA TYR A 74 1.09 5.58 -15.96
C TYR A 74 1.40 7.02 -15.51
N GLY A 75 1.86 7.88 -16.43
CA GLY A 75 2.20 9.27 -16.11
C GLY A 75 1.01 10.07 -15.55
N GLU A 76 -0.20 9.84 -16.06
CA GLU A 76 -1.42 10.46 -15.55
C GLU A 76 -1.75 10.01 -14.12
N ILE A 77 -1.57 8.72 -13.81
CA ILE A 77 -1.74 8.14 -12.46
C ILE A 77 -0.70 8.73 -11.51
N PHE A 78 0.59 8.74 -11.88
CA PHE A 78 1.65 9.28 -11.04
C PHE A 78 1.41 10.75 -10.70
N ARG A 79 0.96 11.56 -11.68
CA ARG A 79 0.61 12.96 -11.42
C ARG A 79 -0.50 13.09 -10.37
N ARG A 80 -1.53 12.23 -10.39
CA ARG A 80 -2.56 12.24 -9.35
C ARG A 80 -2.00 11.78 -8.01
N ASN A 81 -1.15 10.75 -7.98
CA ASN A 81 -0.55 10.30 -6.72
C ASN A 81 0.21 11.44 -6.04
N THR A 82 1.01 12.18 -6.81
CA THR A 82 1.77 13.32 -6.30
C THR A 82 0.86 14.45 -5.81
N HIS A 83 -0.16 14.83 -6.59
CA HIS A 83 -1.07 15.91 -6.19
C HIS A 83 -1.99 15.53 -5.01
N ALA A 84 -2.26 14.24 -4.80
CA ALA A 84 -3.06 13.73 -3.69
C ALA A 84 -2.22 13.46 -2.42
N SER A 85 -0.89 13.44 -2.51
CA SER A 85 0.01 13.15 -1.39
C SER A 85 -0.16 14.20 -0.29
N GLY A 86 -0.46 13.72 0.94
CA GLY A 86 -0.78 14.58 2.08
C GLY A 86 -2.12 15.31 1.99
N VAL A 87 -2.97 14.99 1.00
CA VAL A 87 -4.32 15.57 0.84
C VAL A 87 -5.40 14.55 1.20
N ILE A 88 -5.36 13.38 0.56
CA ILE A 88 -6.19 12.22 0.90
C ILE A 88 -5.27 11.03 1.19
N PRO A 89 -5.62 10.13 2.12
CA PRO A 89 -4.85 8.91 2.32
C PRO A 89 -4.86 8.04 1.06
N GLN A 90 -3.68 7.58 0.67
CA GLN A 90 -3.45 6.70 -0.46
C GLN A 90 -2.84 5.40 0.06
N ILE A 91 -3.52 4.28 -0.18
CA ILE A 91 -3.09 2.96 0.29
C ILE A 91 -2.99 2.01 -0.90
N SER A 92 -1.85 1.36 -1.04
CA SER A 92 -1.61 0.33 -2.06
C SER A 92 -1.59 -1.06 -1.43
N LEU A 93 -2.42 -1.96 -1.94
CA LEU A 93 -2.46 -3.37 -1.58
C LEU A 93 -1.87 -4.17 -2.74
N ILE A 94 -0.72 -4.80 -2.54
CA ILE A 94 -0.07 -5.64 -3.54
C ILE A 94 -0.38 -7.10 -3.21
N VAL A 95 -1.19 -7.74 -4.07
CA VAL A 95 -1.65 -9.14 -3.92
C VAL A 95 -1.23 -10.02 -5.10
N GLY A 96 -0.37 -9.47 -5.96
CA GLY A 96 0.16 -10.15 -7.13
C GLY A 96 1.43 -9.45 -7.64
N PRO A 97 1.82 -9.67 -8.90
CA PRO A 97 2.90 -8.91 -9.52
C PRO A 97 2.58 -7.40 -9.59
N CYS A 98 3.62 -6.59 -9.44
CA CYS A 98 3.62 -5.18 -9.79
C CYS A 98 4.99 -4.89 -10.41
N ALA A 99 5.05 -4.86 -11.75
CA ALA A 99 6.32 -4.85 -12.48
C ALA A 99 6.54 -3.59 -13.32
N GLY A 100 7.80 -3.22 -13.50
CA GLY A 100 8.19 -2.13 -14.39
C GLY A 100 7.77 -0.77 -13.84
N GLY A 101 7.22 0.08 -14.70
CA GLY A 101 6.77 1.42 -14.28
C GLY A 101 5.64 1.40 -13.25
N ALA A 102 4.89 0.29 -13.13
CA ALA A 102 3.76 0.17 -12.22
C ALA A 102 4.13 0.40 -10.76
N VAL A 103 5.36 0.04 -10.36
CA VAL A 103 5.83 0.14 -8.97
C VAL A 103 5.91 1.56 -8.44
N TYR A 104 6.02 2.56 -9.34
CA TYR A 104 6.17 3.96 -8.92
C TYR A 104 4.87 4.55 -8.37
N SER A 105 3.70 4.01 -8.74
CA SER A 105 2.44 4.50 -8.16
C SER A 105 2.36 4.10 -6.67
N PRO A 106 2.50 2.83 -6.28
CA PRO A 106 2.60 2.44 -4.87
C PRO A 106 3.72 3.13 -4.10
N ALA A 107 4.87 3.36 -4.72
CA ALA A 107 6.00 4.05 -4.08
C ALA A 107 5.69 5.52 -3.68
N ILE A 108 4.68 6.16 -4.30
CA ILE A 108 4.24 7.52 -3.95
C ILE A 108 3.10 7.49 -2.92
N THR A 109 2.36 6.38 -2.82
CA THR A 109 1.28 6.25 -1.84
C THR A 109 1.80 6.22 -0.41
N ASP A 110 0.95 6.59 0.55
CA ASP A 110 1.37 6.77 1.94
C ASP A 110 1.70 5.43 2.61
N PHE A 111 1.00 4.35 2.24
CA PHE A 111 1.24 3.01 2.75
C PHE A 111 1.11 1.95 1.65
N THR A 112 2.01 0.97 1.71
CA THR A 112 2.01 -0.22 0.85
C THR A 112 1.97 -1.48 1.70
N VAL A 113 0.95 -2.31 1.49
CA VAL A 113 0.75 -3.61 2.16
C VAL A 113 0.97 -4.71 1.14
N MET A 114 1.79 -5.69 1.49
CA MET A 114 2.11 -6.84 0.63
C MET A 114 1.67 -8.15 1.31
N VAL A 115 1.43 -9.18 0.51
CA VAL A 115 1.08 -10.53 0.99
C VAL A 115 2.22 -11.51 0.75
N ASP A 116 2.58 -12.28 1.78
CA ASP A 116 3.68 -13.24 1.72
C ASP A 116 3.48 -14.26 0.58
N GLN A 117 4.56 -14.59 -0.13
CA GLN A 117 4.66 -15.55 -1.23
C GLN A 117 3.75 -15.34 -2.46
N THR A 118 2.84 -14.37 -2.42
CA THR A 118 1.82 -14.14 -3.46
C THR A 118 1.99 -12.80 -4.15
N SER A 119 2.70 -11.86 -3.53
CA SER A 119 2.91 -10.51 -4.06
C SER A 119 4.38 -10.23 -4.36
N HIS A 120 4.64 -9.50 -5.45
CA HIS A 120 5.99 -9.18 -5.89
C HIS A 120 6.06 -7.77 -6.49
N MET A 121 7.09 -7.00 -6.17
CA MET A 121 7.37 -5.72 -6.82
C MET A 121 8.80 -5.67 -7.39
N PHE A 122 8.97 -5.19 -8.61
CA PHE A 122 10.31 -4.97 -9.17
C PHE A 122 10.24 -4.06 -10.40
N ILE A 123 11.26 -3.21 -10.58
CA ILE A 123 11.40 -2.41 -11.80
C ILE A 123 11.83 -3.30 -12.97
N THR A 124 12.79 -4.20 -12.73
CA THR A 124 13.38 -5.08 -13.74
C THR A 124 13.25 -6.51 -13.28
N GLY A 125 12.69 -7.39 -14.12
CA GLY A 125 12.51 -8.80 -13.77
C GLY A 125 13.83 -9.60 -13.76
N PRO A 126 13.86 -10.76 -13.08
CA PRO A 126 15.05 -11.61 -12.95
C PRO A 126 15.73 -11.98 -14.27
N ASP A 127 14.95 -12.32 -15.30
CA ASP A 127 15.49 -12.72 -16.61
C ASP A 127 16.32 -11.60 -17.27
N VAL A 128 15.89 -10.35 -17.07
CA VAL A 128 16.62 -9.18 -17.60
C VAL A 128 17.88 -8.92 -16.77
N ILE A 129 17.83 -9.10 -15.45
CA ILE A 129 19.02 -9.01 -14.59
C ILE A 129 20.05 -10.06 -15.02
N LYS A 130 19.63 -11.31 -15.19
CA LYS A 130 20.51 -12.40 -15.60
C LYS A 130 21.21 -12.14 -16.94
N THR A 131 20.47 -11.63 -17.92
CA THR A 131 21.02 -11.36 -19.25
C THR A 131 21.95 -10.13 -19.29
N VAL A 132 21.74 -9.15 -18.40
CA VAL A 132 22.52 -7.89 -18.40
C VAL A 132 23.71 -7.94 -17.45
N THR A 133 23.53 -8.44 -16.22
CA THR A 133 24.57 -8.45 -15.17
C THR A 133 25.19 -9.84 -14.97
N GLY A 134 24.50 -10.91 -15.40
CA GLY A 134 24.93 -12.29 -15.18
C GLY A 134 24.47 -12.90 -13.85
N GLU A 135 23.79 -12.13 -13.00
CA GLU A 135 23.34 -12.57 -11.68
C GLU A 135 22.08 -13.45 -11.77
N ASP A 136 22.07 -14.57 -11.04
CA ASP A 136 20.89 -15.42 -10.86
C ASP A 136 20.18 -15.02 -9.57
N VAL A 137 18.93 -14.57 -9.67
CA VAL A 137 18.10 -14.20 -8.51
C VAL A 137 16.66 -14.66 -8.77
N GLY A 138 15.97 -15.15 -7.75
CA GLY A 138 14.55 -15.53 -7.84
C GLY A 138 13.61 -14.32 -7.70
N PHE A 139 12.34 -14.46 -8.10
CA PHE A 139 11.33 -13.41 -7.89
C PHE A 139 11.14 -13.07 -6.39
N GLU A 140 11.05 -14.09 -5.54
CA GLU A 140 10.84 -13.94 -4.10
C GLU A 140 12.02 -13.21 -3.44
N GLU A 141 13.25 -13.59 -3.79
CA GLU A 141 14.46 -12.94 -3.29
C GLU A 141 14.58 -11.50 -3.80
N LEU A 142 14.29 -11.27 -5.09
CA LEU A 142 14.42 -9.97 -5.73
C LEU A 142 13.41 -8.95 -5.19
N GLY A 143 12.16 -9.36 -5.00
CA GLY A 143 11.06 -8.42 -4.80
C GLY A 143 9.81 -9.02 -4.15
N GLY A 144 9.94 -10.15 -3.45
CA GLY A 144 8.86 -10.68 -2.62
C GLY A 144 8.54 -9.77 -1.44
N ALA A 145 7.37 -9.98 -0.82
CA ALA A 145 6.90 -9.19 0.32
C ALA A 145 7.94 -9.10 1.45
N ARG A 146 8.61 -10.21 1.76
CA ARG A 146 9.65 -10.26 2.80
C ARG A 146 10.84 -9.33 2.49
N THR A 147 11.36 -9.36 1.27
CA THR A 147 12.46 -8.49 0.84
C THR A 147 12.09 -7.03 0.98
N HIS A 148 10.86 -6.67 0.60
CA HIS A 148 10.39 -5.29 0.64
C HIS A 148 10.06 -4.74 2.02
N ASN A 149 9.69 -5.62 2.96
CA ASN A 149 9.45 -5.27 4.36
C ASN A 149 10.70 -5.30 5.24
N ALA A 150 11.68 -6.16 4.95
CA ALA A 150 12.84 -6.37 5.82
C ALA A 150 14.14 -5.73 5.32
N THR A 151 14.27 -5.49 4.01
CA THR A 151 15.53 -5.05 3.41
C THR A 151 15.40 -3.69 2.73
N SER A 152 14.48 -3.54 1.77
CA SER A 152 14.42 -2.30 0.97
C SER A 152 13.62 -1.17 1.63
N GLY A 153 12.77 -1.48 2.60
CA GLY A 153 11.92 -0.51 3.30
C GLY A 153 10.85 0.15 2.43
N VAL A 154 10.39 -0.54 1.37
CA VAL A 154 9.34 0.00 0.47
C VAL A 154 7.94 -0.39 0.91
N ALA A 155 7.79 -1.58 1.51
CA ALA A 155 6.52 -2.07 2.02
C ALA A 155 6.44 -1.84 3.53
N HIS A 156 5.23 -1.53 3.99
CA HIS A 156 4.95 -1.09 5.35
C HIS A 156 4.41 -2.24 6.21
N HIS A 157 3.79 -3.23 5.58
CA HIS A 157 3.32 -4.45 6.24
C HIS A 157 3.35 -5.65 5.30
N MET A 158 3.68 -6.82 5.86
CA MET A 158 3.62 -8.12 5.19
C MET A 158 2.56 -8.97 5.90
N ALA A 159 1.43 -9.19 5.24
CA ALA A 159 0.37 -10.06 5.73
C ALA A 159 0.62 -11.52 5.35
N GLY A 160 0.09 -12.46 6.14
CA GLY A 160 0.17 -13.89 5.84
C GLY A 160 -0.76 -14.33 4.70
N ASP A 161 -1.89 -13.65 4.53
CA ASP A 161 -2.83 -13.86 3.44
C ASP A 161 -3.56 -12.56 3.05
N GLU A 162 -4.33 -12.61 1.96
CA GLU A 162 -5.07 -11.44 1.44
C GLU A 162 -6.13 -10.92 2.42
N LYS A 163 -6.74 -11.82 3.22
CA LYS A 163 -7.78 -11.43 4.16
C LYS A 163 -7.16 -10.59 5.28
N ASP A 164 -6.05 -11.05 5.84
CA ASP A 164 -5.31 -10.31 6.86
C ASP A 164 -4.78 -8.98 6.32
N ALA A 165 -4.36 -8.93 5.05
CA ALA A 165 -3.94 -7.68 4.40
C ALA A 165 -5.09 -6.66 4.31
N ILE A 166 -6.30 -7.13 3.96
CA ILE A 166 -7.49 -6.27 3.90
C ILE A 166 -7.88 -5.79 5.30
N GLU A 167 -7.85 -6.65 6.31
CA GLU A 167 -8.12 -6.23 7.70
C GLU A 167 -7.09 -5.23 8.21
N TYR A 168 -5.81 -5.40 7.85
CA TYR A 168 -4.76 -4.42 8.17
C TYR A 168 -5.07 -3.04 7.57
N ILE A 169 -5.55 -2.99 6.32
CA ILE A 169 -5.94 -1.72 5.68
C ILE A 169 -7.14 -1.08 6.36
N LYS A 170 -8.14 -1.86 6.80
CA LYS A 170 -9.27 -1.33 7.56
C LYS A 170 -8.80 -0.73 8.89
N ALA A 171 -7.94 -1.45 9.61
CA ALA A 171 -7.35 -0.96 10.85
C ALA A 171 -6.54 0.32 10.61
N LEU A 172 -5.70 0.36 9.58
CA LEU A 172 -4.94 1.56 9.19
C LEU A 172 -5.87 2.76 8.91
N LEU A 173 -6.93 2.55 8.13
CA LEU A 173 -7.90 3.59 7.84
C LEU A 173 -8.57 4.10 9.11
N SER A 174 -8.81 3.25 10.12
CA SER A 174 -9.40 3.64 11.39
C SER A 174 -8.58 4.66 12.18
N TYR A 175 -7.27 4.77 11.93
CA TYR A 175 -6.40 5.79 12.55
C TYR A 175 -6.26 7.08 11.74
N LEU A 176 -6.65 7.09 10.46
CA LEU A 176 -6.44 8.21 9.55
C LEU A 176 -7.74 9.02 9.35
N PRO A 177 -7.66 10.36 9.21
CA PRO A 177 -8.81 11.14 8.76
C PRO A 177 -9.15 10.81 7.30
N SER A 178 -10.36 11.15 6.85
CA SER A 178 -10.73 10.93 5.43
C SER A 178 -9.96 11.82 4.45
N ASN A 179 -9.48 12.98 4.93
CA ASN A 179 -8.63 13.93 4.22
C ASN A 179 -7.93 14.86 5.23
N ASN A 180 -6.99 15.67 4.76
CA ASN A 180 -6.17 16.55 5.59
C ASN A 180 -6.88 17.77 6.21
N LEU A 181 -8.17 17.99 5.92
CA LEU A 181 -8.97 19.07 6.51
C LEU A 181 -9.76 18.62 7.73
N SER A 182 -9.66 17.35 8.12
CA SER A 182 -10.32 16.76 9.28
C SER A 182 -9.29 16.17 10.24
N GLU A 183 -9.61 16.20 11.53
CA GLU A 183 -8.86 15.43 12.52
C GLU A 183 -9.12 13.92 12.35
N PRO A 184 -8.21 13.04 12.82
CA PRO A 184 -8.46 11.61 12.89
C PRO A 184 -9.80 11.29 13.58
N PRO A 185 -10.46 10.16 13.22
CA PRO A 185 -11.66 9.74 13.91
C PRO A 185 -11.37 9.46 15.39
N VAL A 186 -12.25 9.94 16.28
CA VAL A 186 -12.13 9.76 17.72
C VAL A 186 -13.35 9.00 18.23
N PHE A 187 -13.12 8.06 19.13
CA PHE A 187 -14.17 7.40 19.92
C PHE A 187 -13.99 7.88 21.36
N PRO A 188 -14.73 8.92 21.80
CA PRO A 188 -14.49 9.54 23.10
C PRO A 188 -14.70 8.54 24.23
N GLU A 189 -13.66 8.39 25.04
CA GLU A 189 -13.64 7.60 26.26
C GLU A 189 -12.88 8.41 27.32
N GLU A 190 -13.39 8.46 28.54
CA GLU A 190 -12.67 9.07 29.66
C GLU A 190 -11.71 8.02 30.23
N ALA A 191 -10.41 8.30 30.14
CA ALA A 191 -9.39 7.45 30.76
C ALA A 191 -9.42 7.61 32.29
N ASP A 192 -9.21 6.51 33.01
CA ASP A 192 -8.92 6.56 34.44
C ASP A 192 -7.51 7.13 34.63
N LEU A 193 -7.41 8.18 35.44
CA LEU A 193 -6.15 8.86 35.74
C LEU A 193 -5.56 8.46 37.09
N GLU A 194 -6.22 7.55 37.82
CA GLU A 194 -5.61 6.91 38.98
C GLU A 194 -4.44 6.01 38.54
N THR A 195 -3.30 6.12 39.23
CA THR A 195 -2.12 5.31 38.92
C THR A 195 -2.42 3.82 39.12
N SER A 196 -2.50 3.10 38.02
CA SER A 196 -2.71 1.67 37.94
C SER A 196 -1.45 0.88 38.31
N GLU A 197 -1.58 -0.44 38.45
CA GLU A 197 -0.40 -1.31 38.62
C GLU A 197 0.48 -1.31 37.36
N THR A 198 -0.12 -1.26 36.16
CA THR A 198 0.60 -1.17 34.89
C THR A 198 1.42 0.12 34.78
N ASP A 199 0.91 1.25 35.29
CA ASP A 199 1.70 2.49 35.36
C ASP A 199 2.94 2.34 36.25
N ARG A 200 2.82 1.61 37.36
CA ARG A 200 3.92 1.38 38.31
C ARG A 200 5.00 0.45 37.75
N GLU A 201 4.68 -0.38 36.77
CA GLU A 201 5.69 -1.21 36.09
C GLU A 201 6.76 -0.32 35.41
N LEU A 202 6.36 0.85 34.90
CA LEU A 202 7.27 1.81 34.25
C LEU A 202 8.34 2.38 35.19
N ASP A 203 8.05 2.49 36.50
CA ASP A 203 9.02 2.98 37.50
C ASP A 203 10.26 2.08 37.61
N THR A 204 10.13 0.81 37.22
CA THR A 204 11.18 -0.22 37.37
C THR A 204 11.60 -0.88 36.05
N LEU A 205 10.98 -0.50 34.93
CA LEU A 205 11.27 -1.07 33.62
C LEU A 205 12.70 -0.77 33.14
N ILE A 206 13.21 0.43 33.43
CA ILE A 206 14.54 0.86 32.99
C ILE A 206 15.61 0.19 33.87
N PRO A 207 16.51 -0.63 33.30
CA PRO A 207 17.57 -1.29 34.07
C PRO A 207 18.59 -0.29 34.63
N ASP A 208 19.16 -0.58 35.80
CA ASP A 208 20.21 0.24 36.42
C ASP A 208 21.48 0.35 35.55
N SER A 209 21.79 -0.72 34.81
CA SER A 209 22.94 -0.76 33.91
C SER A 209 22.59 -0.05 32.60
N ALA A 210 23.30 1.03 32.29
CA ALA A 210 23.16 1.73 31.00
C ALA A 210 23.45 0.86 29.75
N ASN A 211 24.06 -0.32 29.92
CA ASN A 211 24.35 -1.26 28.84
C ASN A 211 23.26 -2.34 28.67
N GLN A 212 22.31 -2.44 29.61
CA GLN A 212 21.26 -3.43 29.55
C GLN A 212 20.03 -2.83 28.83
N PRO A 213 19.55 -3.45 27.75
CA PRO A 213 18.37 -2.97 27.04
C PRO A 213 17.07 -3.33 27.78
N TYR A 214 16.00 -2.69 27.38
CA TYR A 214 14.62 -3.04 27.69
C TYR A 214 13.79 -3.03 26.40
N ASP A 215 12.59 -3.60 26.44
CA ASP A 215 11.67 -3.57 25.31
C ASP A 215 10.88 -2.26 25.30
N MET A 216 11.04 -1.46 24.25
CA MET A 216 10.33 -0.20 24.09
C MET A 216 8.83 -0.42 23.80
N LEU A 217 8.45 -1.59 23.28
CA LEU A 217 7.05 -1.90 23.04
C LEU A 217 6.26 -1.94 24.35
N SER A 218 6.86 -2.46 25.42
CA SER A 218 6.25 -2.45 26.75
C SER A 218 6.04 -1.05 27.33
N VAL A 219 6.65 0.01 26.78
CA VAL A 219 6.39 1.40 27.18
C VAL A 219 5.23 2.00 26.36
N ILE A 220 5.02 1.50 25.15
CA ILE A 220 4.00 1.99 24.21
C ILE A 220 2.64 1.35 24.50
N GLU A 221 2.64 0.06 24.86
CA GLU A 221 1.47 -0.72 25.31
C GLU A 221 0.92 -0.24 26.66
#